data_AF-A0A661DV44-F1
#
_entry.id   AF-A0A661DV44-F1
#
_cell.length_a   1.000
_cell.length_b   1.000
_cell.length_c   1.000
_cell.angle_alpha   90.00
_cell.angle_beta   90.00
_cell.angle_gamma   90.00
#
_symmetry.space_group_name_H-M   'P 1'
#
loop_
_entity.id
_entity.type
_entity.pdbx_description
1 polymer ?
#
loop_
_entity_poly.entity_id
_entity_poly.type
_entity_poly.pdbx_seq_one_letter_code
_entity_poly.pdbx_strand_id
1 'polypeptide(L)'
;MTIATLKKVSICGLINEKQQVLDGLQQLGALHLVSLRPPLDEPEKAVSERPENTYKAIKFLTACPNKRHQVKQEIGFDVDEIVKQALYIQQQIRDITDKRDFLIARIRDVSLWGNFTLPKQDELAGYLLWFYIVPIANLAELSQQDDLIFEVVHKDNRFAFVVVVAKEEPVANTMPVKRTHTGTLSLTELKISLNKTELELEDYRADREALTRWIYLISQNLARAEDKAGQAHAQQQTL
;
A
#
# COMPACT_ATOMS: atom_id res chain seq x y z
N MET A 1 -34.71 -26.41 -10.11
CA MET A 1 -34.63 -24.98 -9.76
C MET A 1 -35.63 -24.24 -10.62
N THR A 2 -36.68 -23.69 -10.03
CA THR A 2 -37.80 -23.08 -10.76
C THR A 2 -37.64 -21.56 -10.71
N ILE A 3 -37.56 -20.91 -11.88
CA ILE A 3 -37.48 -19.45 -11.98
C ILE A 3 -38.88 -18.88 -11.68
N ALA A 4 -38.96 -17.92 -10.76
CA ALA A 4 -40.22 -17.26 -10.40
C ALA A 4 -40.78 -16.45 -11.58
N THR A 5 -42.09 -16.50 -11.80
CA THR A 5 -42.77 -15.75 -12.86
C THR A 5 -42.88 -14.27 -12.48
N LEU A 6 -42.14 -13.42 -13.17
CA LEU A 6 -42.20 -11.96 -13.00
C LEU A 6 -43.34 -11.36 -13.84
N LYS A 7 -44.05 -10.37 -13.29
CA LYS A 7 -45.11 -9.63 -13.99
C LYS A 7 -44.65 -8.21 -14.31
N LYS A 8 -44.80 -7.81 -15.57
CA LYS A 8 -44.59 -6.40 -15.99
C LYS A 8 -45.80 -5.58 -15.56
N VAL A 9 -45.56 -4.50 -14.81
CA VAL A 9 -46.59 -3.55 -14.37
C VAL A 9 -46.24 -2.17 -14.92
N SER A 10 -47.23 -1.42 -15.40
CA SER A 10 -47.09 -0.02 -15.81
C SER A 10 -47.96 0.84 -14.91
N ILE A 11 -47.37 1.87 -14.29
CA ILE A 11 -48.04 2.77 -13.36
C ILE A 11 -48.12 4.14 -14.02
N CYS A 12 -49.33 4.70 -14.08
CA CYS A 12 -49.60 6.02 -14.66
C CYS A 12 -50.27 6.89 -13.59
N GLY A 13 -49.89 8.17 -13.51
CA GLY A 13 -50.41 9.08 -12.50
C GLY A 13 -50.09 10.54 -12.82
N LEU A 14 -50.40 11.44 -11.88
CA LEU A 14 -50.10 12.86 -12.00
C LEU A 14 -48.59 13.11 -11.92
N ILE A 15 -48.08 14.03 -12.75
CA ILE A 15 -46.65 14.35 -12.76
C ILE A 15 -46.18 14.92 -11.41
N ASN A 16 -47.07 15.62 -10.69
CA ASN A 16 -46.78 16.20 -9.38
C ASN A 16 -46.60 15.13 -8.29
N GLU A 17 -47.23 13.96 -8.45
CA GLU A 17 -47.14 12.84 -7.50
C GLU A 17 -46.03 11.85 -7.87
N LYS A 18 -45.39 12.03 -9.03
CA LYS A 18 -44.36 11.15 -9.58
C LYS A 18 -43.25 10.85 -8.59
N GLN A 19 -42.75 11.87 -7.90
CA GLN A 19 -41.66 11.72 -6.94
C GLN A 19 -42.09 10.90 -5.72
N GLN A 20 -43.26 11.19 -5.16
CA GLN A 20 -43.81 10.48 -4.00
C GLN A 20 -44.12 9.01 -4.31
N VAL A 21 -44.62 8.72 -5.52
CA VAL A 21 -44.87 7.35 -5.98
C VAL A 21 -43.55 6.60 -6.19
N LEU A 22 -42.53 7.22 -6.79
CA LEU A 22 -41.21 6.60 -6.95
C LEU A 22 -40.56 6.29 -5.60
N ASP A 23 -40.65 7.20 -4.63
CA ASP A 23 -40.14 6.98 -3.27
C ASP A 23 -40.83 5.79 -2.60
N GLY A 24 -42.16 5.70 -2.70
CA GLY A 24 -42.93 4.59 -2.15
C GLY A 24 -42.60 3.24 -2.81
N LEU A 25 -42.40 3.23 -4.14
CA LEU A 25 -42.00 2.03 -4.87
C LEU A 25 -40.58 1.58 -4.52
N GLN A 26 -39.66 2.52 -4.32
CA GLN A 26 -38.30 2.23 -3.87
C GLN A 26 -38.29 1.64 -2.45
N GLN A 27 -39.05 2.21 -1.52
CA GLN A 27 -39.20 1.67 -0.17
C GLN A 27 -39.76 0.24 -0.16
N LEU A 28 -40.65 -0.08 -1.12
CA LEU A 28 -41.21 -1.41 -1.27
C LEU A 28 -40.18 -2.45 -1.76
N GLY A 29 -39.16 -2.01 -2.50
CA GLY A 29 -37.98 -2.82 -2.87
C GLY A 29 -38.22 -4.05 -3.77
N ALA A 30 -39.44 -4.23 -4.29
CA ALA A 30 -39.85 -5.47 -4.97
C ALA A 30 -39.91 -5.37 -6.51
N LEU A 31 -39.43 -4.28 -7.10
CA LEU A 31 -39.67 -3.95 -8.51
C LEU A 31 -38.35 -3.59 -9.22
N HIS A 32 -38.23 -4.00 -10.49
CA HIS A 32 -37.16 -3.58 -11.38
C HIS A 32 -37.69 -2.55 -12.38
N LEU A 33 -37.00 -1.43 -12.52
CA LEU A 33 -37.39 -0.36 -13.42
C LEU A 33 -37.05 -0.73 -14.86
N VAL A 34 -38.00 -0.52 -15.78
CA VAL A 34 -37.79 -0.71 -17.22
C VAL A 34 -37.84 0.67 -17.88
N SER A 35 -36.70 1.12 -18.42
CA SER A 35 -36.62 2.42 -19.09
C SER A 35 -37.56 2.47 -20.29
N LEU A 36 -38.35 3.55 -20.38
CA LEU A 36 -39.15 3.88 -21.56
C LEU A 36 -38.40 4.80 -22.53
N ARG A 37 -37.20 5.27 -22.15
CA ARG A 37 -36.30 6.09 -22.98
C ARG A 37 -35.23 5.23 -23.63
N PRO A 38 -34.79 5.57 -24.87
CA PRO A 38 -33.67 4.88 -25.51
C PRO A 38 -32.41 4.96 -24.64
N PRO A 39 -31.56 3.92 -24.66
CA PRO A 39 -30.33 3.88 -23.87
C PRO A 39 -29.40 5.05 -24.25
N LEU A 40 -28.79 5.67 -23.24
CA LEU A 40 -27.74 6.68 -23.43
C LEU A 40 -26.44 5.98 -23.86
N ASP A 41 -25.69 6.59 -24.79
CA ASP A 41 -24.51 5.99 -25.42
C ASP A 41 -23.32 5.72 -24.45
N GLU A 42 -23.27 6.35 -23.28
CA GLU A 42 -22.18 6.15 -22.29
C GLU A 42 -22.68 6.23 -20.83
N PRO A 43 -23.12 5.11 -20.21
CA PRO A 43 -23.56 5.09 -18.80
C PRO A 43 -22.40 5.15 -17.78
N GLU A 44 -21.17 4.76 -18.18
CA GLU A 44 -20.03 4.60 -17.25
C GLU A 44 -19.42 5.93 -16.78
N LYS A 45 -19.53 7.02 -17.55
CA LYS A 45 -18.96 8.34 -17.18
C LYS A 45 -19.81 9.14 -16.18
N ALA A 46 -21.01 8.66 -15.85
CA ALA A 46 -21.92 9.34 -14.92
C ALA A 46 -21.73 8.91 -13.45
N VAL A 47 -20.96 7.86 -13.19
CA VAL A 47 -20.68 7.40 -11.82
C VAL A 47 -19.60 8.30 -11.22
N SER A 48 -20.00 9.15 -10.27
CA SER A 48 -19.09 9.99 -9.49
C SER A 48 -17.97 9.16 -8.87
N GLU A 49 -16.73 9.67 -8.80
CA GLU A 49 -15.60 9.00 -8.11
C GLU A 49 -15.81 8.86 -6.58
N ARG A 50 -16.75 9.63 -6.02
CA ARG A 50 -17.03 9.67 -4.57
C ARG A 50 -17.52 8.33 -3.99
N PRO A 51 -18.48 7.60 -4.59
CA PRO A 51 -18.87 6.28 -4.12
C PRO A 51 -17.69 5.29 -4.11
N GLU A 52 -16.84 5.27 -5.14
CA GLU A 52 -15.71 4.31 -5.19
C GLU A 52 -14.73 4.50 -4.03
N ASN A 53 -14.36 5.74 -3.74
CA ASN A 53 -13.44 6.05 -2.65
C ASN A 53 -14.05 5.71 -1.29
N THR A 54 -15.34 5.96 -1.11
CA THR A 54 -16.09 5.56 0.10
C THR A 54 -16.11 4.03 0.26
N TYR A 55 -16.36 3.29 -0.82
CA TYR A 55 -16.30 1.83 -0.83
C TYR A 55 -14.91 1.29 -0.46
N LYS A 56 -13.85 1.86 -1.06
CA LYS A 56 -12.47 1.50 -0.75
C LYS A 56 -12.15 1.75 0.73
N ALA A 57 -12.55 2.90 1.26
CA ALA A 57 -12.38 3.24 2.68
C ALA A 57 -13.12 2.27 3.61
N ILE A 58 -14.40 1.96 3.34
CA ILE A 58 -15.16 0.97 4.13
C ILE A 58 -14.48 -0.40 4.09
N LYS A 59 -14.08 -0.87 2.91
CA LYS A 59 -13.39 -2.16 2.75
C LYS A 59 -12.10 -2.20 3.57
N PHE A 60 -11.29 -1.14 3.47
CA PHE A 60 -10.04 -1.01 4.23
C PHE A 60 -10.29 -1.00 5.75
N LEU A 61 -11.24 -0.22 6.25
CA LEU A 61 -11.54 -0.15 7.68
C LEU A 61 -12.17 -1.46 8.20
N THR A 62 -13.03 -2.10 7.42
CA THR A 62 -13.70 -3.36 7.79
C THR A 62 -12.73 -4.54 7.89
N ALA A 63 -11.67 -4.52 7.08
CA ALA A 63 -10.59 -5.50 7.13
C ALA A 63 -9.64 -5.30 8.33
N CYS A 64 -9.89 -4.32 9.20
CA CYS A 64 -9.11 -4.15 10.43
C CYS A 64 -9.49 -5.26 11.43
N PRO A 65 -8.50 -5.98 12.02
CA PRO A 65 -8.79 -7.09 12.95
C PRO A 65 -9.43 -6.60 14.24
N ASN A 66 -8.89 -5.53 14.83
CA ASN A 66 -9.45 -4.88 16.00
C ASN A 66 -10.31 -3.69 15.56
N LYS A 67 -11.56 -3.68 16.02
CA LYS A 67 -12.51 -2.61 15.72
C LYS A 67 -12.90 -1.94 17.02
N ARG A 68 -12.89 -0.60 17.02
CA ARG A 68 -13.44 0.18 18.13
C ARG A 68 -14.96 0.13 18.10
N HIS A 69 -15.57 0.48 19.23
CA HIS A 69 -17.01 0.64 19.32
C HIS A 69 -17.50 1.68 18.30
N GLN A 70 -18.52 1.32 17.53
CA GLN A 70 -19.03 2.18 16.46
C GLN A 70 -19.92 3.28 17.03
N VAL A 71 -19.64 4.52 16.62
CA VAL A 71 -20.42 5.69 17.00
C VAL A 71 -21.65 5.78 16.10
N LYS A 72 -22.80 6.09 16.69
CA LYS A 72 -24.08 6.27 15.98
C LYS A 72 -24.54 7.73 15.89
N GLN A 73 -23.90 8.62 16.62
CA GLN A 73 -24.21 10.05 16.63
C GLN A 73 -23.32 10.77 15.61
N GLU A 74 -23.91 11.65 14.80
CA GLU A 74 -23.20 12.41 13.75
C GLU A 74 -22.34 13.58 14.30
N ILE A 75 -22.16 13.68 15.62
CA ILE A 75 -21.39 14.78 16.23
C ILE A 75 -19.92 14.68 15.82
N GLY A 76 -19.42 15.70 15.11
CA GLY A 76 -18.04 15.75 14.62
C GLY A 76 -17.75 14.77 13.48
N PHE A 77 -18.78 14.32 12.76
CA PHE A 77 -18.66 13.39 11.66
C PHE A 77 -18.66 14.13 10.31
N ASP A 78 -17.56 14.00 9.56
CA ASP A 78 -17.43 14.44 8.18
C ASP A 78 -17.02 13.23 7.32
N VAL A 79 -17.91 12.80 6.41
CA VAL A 79 -17.67 11.64 5.54
C VAL A 79 -16.44 11.85 4.67
N ASP A 80 -16.30 13.03 4.07
CA ASP A 80 -15.27 13.30 3.08
C ASP A 80 -13.89 13.36 3.74
N GLU A 81 -13.79 13.97 4.92
CA GLU A 81 -12.54 13.96 5.69
C GLU A 81 -12.16 12.55 6.15
N ILE A 82 -13.11 11.78 6.67
CA ILE A 82 -12.83 10.43 7.17
C ILE A 82 -12.43 9.49 6.03
N VAL A 83 -13.09 9.59 4.87
CA VAL A 83 -12.71 8.80 3.68
C VAL A 83 -11.31 9.19 3.20
N LYS A 84 -10.98 10.48 3.12
CA LYS A 84 -9.63 10.94 2.76
C LYS A 84 -8.58 10.42 3.74
N GLN A 85 -8.83 10.52 5.04
CA GLN A 85 -7.92 10.02 6.07
C GLN A 85 -7.72 8.50 5.97
N ALA A 86 -8.79 7.74 5.78
CA ALA A 86 -8.72 6.28 5.64
C ALA A 86 -7.87 5.86 4.43
N LEU A 87 -8.05 6.52 3.29
CA LEU A 87 -7.26 6.24 2.07
C LEU A 87 -5.80 6.69 2.21
N TYR A 88 -5.56 7.84 2.87
CA TYR A 88 -4.22 8.29 3.19
C TYR A 88 -3.48 7.27 4.06
N ILE A 89 -4.09 6.84 5.17
CA ILE A 89 -3.51 5.82 6.07
C ILE A 89 -3.27 4.50 5.32
N GLN A 90 -4.19 4.09 4.45
CA GLN A 90 -4.01 2.89 3.63
C GLN A 90 -2.74 2.98 2.77
N GLN A 91 -2.51 4.13 2.12
CA GLN A 91 -1.32 4.36 1.31
C GLN A 91 -0.05 4.40 2.17
N GLN A 92 -0.08 5.12 3.31
CA GLN A 92 1.06 5.22 4.21
C GLN A 92 1.48 3.87 4.79
N ILE A 93 0.52 3.03 5.20
CA ILE A 93 0.82 1.67 5.68
C ILE A 93 1.53 0.86 4.60
N ARG A 94 1.13 1.00 3.34
CA ARG A 94 1.78 0.31 2.21
C ARG A 94 3.22 0.79 2.04
N ASP A 95 3.42 2.10 1.92
CA ASP A 95 4.74 2.69 1.65
C ASP A 95 5.74 2.38 2.78
N ILE A 96 5.27 2.43 4.04
CA ILE A 96 6.08 2.12 5.22
C ILE A 96 6.39 0.61 5.30
N THR A 97 5.45 -0.25 4.91
CA THR A 97 5.69 -1.70 4.84
C THR A 97 6.75 -2.02 3.79
N ASP A 98 6.66 -1.41 2.60
CA ASP A 98 7.63 -1.59 1.52
C ASP A 98 9.03 -1.10 1.97
N LYS A 99 9.09 0.05 2.65
CA LYS A 99 10.33 0.58 3.25
C LYS A 99 10.90 -0.34 4.33
N ARG A 100 10.05 -0.89 5.20
CA ARG A 100 10.46 -1.85 6.24
C ARG A 100 11.08 -3.09 5.60
N ASP A 101 10.42 -3.65 4.58
CA ASP A 101 10.89 -4.86 3.91
C ASP A 101 12.23 -4.61 3.18
N PHE A 102 12.38 -3.44 2.56
CA PHE A 102 13.67 -2.98 2.02
C PHE A 102 14.75 -2.89 3.10
N LEU A 103 14.46 -2.29 4.25
CA LEU A 103 15.41 -2.16 5.36
C LEU A 103 15.78 -3.53 5.96
N ILE A 104 14.84 -4.45 6.10
CA ILE A 104 15.09 -5.81 6.59
C ILE A 104 16.03 -6.56 5.64
N ALA A 105 15.75 -6.51 4.33
CA ALA A 105 16.63 -7.11 3.33
C ALA A 105 18.02 -6.48 3.39
N ARG A 106 18.09 -5.15 3.50
CA ARG A 106 19.36 -4.42 3.57
C ARG A 106 20.17 -4.73 4.82
N ILE A 107 19.52 -4.82 5.98
CA ILE A 107 20.16 -5.18 7.24
C ILE A 107 20.71 -6.60 7.15
N ARG A 108 19.99 -7.54 6.52
CA ARG A 108 20.48 -8.91 6.31
C ARG A 108 21.78 -8.90 5.50
N ASP A 109 21.81 -8.16 4.39
CA ASP A 109 23.00 -8.09 3.53
C ASP A 109 24.19 -7.44 4.25
N VAL A 110 23.96 -6.33 4.98
CA VAL A 110 25.01 -5.61 5.70
C VAL A 110 25.46 -6.36 6.95
N SER A 111 24.59 -7.13 7.60
CA SER A 111 24.91 -7.88 8.83
C SER A 111 26.04 -8.89 8.63
N LEU A 112 26.22 -9.39 7.40
CA LEU A 112 27.31 -10.29 7.02
C LEU A 112 28.69 -9.65 7.17
N TRP A 113 28.76 -8.33 7.13
CA TRP A 113 29.99 -7.55 7.22
C TRP A 113 30.22 -6.95 8.62
N GLY A 114 29.25 -7.12 9.52
CA GLY A 114 29.28 -6.52 10.85
C GLY A 114 28.88 -5.05 10.88
N ASN A 115 29.23 -4.37 11.97
CA ASN A 115 28.98 -2.94 12.13
C ASN A 115 30.24 -2.15 11.79
N PHE A 116 30.25 -1.53 10.62
CA PHE A 116 31.34 -0.66 10.19
C PHE A 116 30.77 0.66 9.67
N THR A 117 31.60 1.69 9.73
CA THR A 117 31.31 3.01 9.17
C THR A 117 32.36 3.26 8.11
N LEU A 118 31.93 3.52 6.87
CA LEU A 118 32.87 3.85 5.82
C LEU A 118 33.48 5.23 6.11
N PRO A 119 34.81 5.36 6.11
CA PRO A 119 35.45 6.67 6.24
C PRO A 119 35.06 7.56 5.05
N LYS A 120 35.08 8.87 5.25
CA LYS A 120 34.78 9.81 4.16
C LYS A 120 35.85 9.71 3.08
N GLN A 121 35.51 10.02 1.83
CA GLN A 121 36.40 9.87 0.66
C GLN A 121 37.75 10.59 0.83
N ASP A 122 37.78 11.69 1.60
CA ASP A 122 38.99 12.48 1.89
C ASP A 122 39.89 11.87 2.99
N GLU A 123 39.38 10.95 3.81
CA GLU A 123 40.13 10.33 4.92
C GLU A 123 41.05 9.20 4.45
N LEU A 124 40.78 8.61 3.28
CA LEU A 124 41.56 7.51 2.69
C LEU A 124 42.51 7.97 1.59
N ALA A 125 42.83 9.26 1.48
CA ALA A 125 43.75 9.79 0.47
C ALA A 125 43.44 9.32 -0.98
N GLY A 126 42.15 9.19 -1.32
CA GLY A 126 41.66 8.75 -2.62
C GLY A 126 41.54 7.23 -2.81
N TYR A 127 41.81 6.41 -1.79
CA TYR A 127 41.52 4.98 -1.82
C TYR A 127 40.07 4.68 -1.45
N LEU A 128 39.49 3.66 -2.09
CA LEU A 128 38.13 3.19 -1.83
C LEU A 128 38.17 1.74 -1.32
N LEU A 129 37.13 1.39 -0.54
CA LEU A 129 36.93 0.04 -0.02
C LEU A 129 35.92 -0.70 -0.91
N TRP A 130 36.36 -1.81 -1.49
CA TRP A 130 35.56 -2.64 -2.40
C TRP A 130 35.25 -3.98 -1.74
N PHE A 131 33.96 -4.33 -1.69
CA PHE A 131 33.46 -5.47 -0.91
C PHE A 131 33.08 -6.64 -1.83
N TYR A 132 33.63 -7.82 -1.55
CA TYR A 132 33.42 -9.03 -2.35
C TYR A 132 33.11 -10.25 -1.48
N ILE A 133 32.15 -11.06 -1.92
CA ILE A 133 31.83 -12.36 -1.32
C ILE A 133 32.41 -13.43 -2.23
N VAL A 134 33.49 -14.08 -1.80
CA VAL A 134 34.27 -15.00 -2.63
C VAL A 134 34.12 -16.44 -2.10
N PRO A 135 33.82 -17.45 -2.95
CA PRO A 135 33.88 -18.84 -2.54
C PRO A 135 35.27 -19.22 -2.03
N ILE A 136 35.36 -20.00 -0.96
CA ILE A 136 36.65 -20.36 -0.34
C ILE A 136 37.60 -21.06 -1.34
N ALA A 137 37.04 -21.82 -2.29
CA ALA A 137 37.81 -22.48 -3.34
C ALA A 137 38.64 -21.49 -4.18
N ASN A 138 38.12 -20.28 -4.39
CA ASN A 138 38.74 -19.23 -5.21
C ASN A 138 39.59 -18.26 -4.39
N LEU A 139 39.62 -18.40 -3.05
CA LEU A 139 40.42 -17.53 -2.17
C LEU A 139 41.92 -17.76 -2.41
N ALA A 140 42.32 -19.01 -2.66
CA ALA A 140 43.72 -19.36 -2.94
C ALA A 140 44.26 -18.64 -4.20
N GLU A 141 43.42 -18.48 -5.22
CA GLU A 141 43.77 -17.78 -6.46
C GLU A 141 44.00 -16.28 -6.21
N LEU A 142 43.20 -15.67 -5.32
CA LEU A 142 43.37 -14.26 -4.93
C LEU A 142 44.66 -14.03 -4.13
N SER A 143 45.04 -14.97 -3.24
CA SER A 143 46.27 -14.86 -2.46
C SER A 143 47.56 -14.98 -3.27
N GLN A 144 47.48 -15.45 -4.52
CA GLN A 144 48.61 -15.56 -5.44
C GLN A 144 48.80 -14.29 -6.30
N GLN A 145 47.90 -13.31 -6.21
CA GLN A 145 48.03 -12.05 -6.93
C GLN A 145 48.74 -11.02 -6.04
N ASP A 146 50.00 -10.72 -6.37
CA ASP A 146 50.84 -9.78 -5.62
C ASP A 146 50.38 -8.31 -5.68
N ASP A 147 49.45 -7.98 -6.60
CA ASP A 147 49.04 -6.60 -6.89
C ASP A 147 47.76 -6.16 -6.16
N LEU A 148 47.14 -7.01 -5.32
CA LEU A 148 45.98 -6.64 -4.52
C LEU A 148 46.26 -6.58 -3.03
N ILE A 149 45.95 -5.43 -2.44
CA ILE A 149 45.84 -5.27 -1.00
C ILE A 149 44.40 -5.61 -0.62
N PHE A 150 44.22 -6.76 0.03
CA PHE A 150 42.92 -7.21 0.50
C PHE A 150 42.97 -7.77 1.92
N GLU A 151 41.86 -7.66 2.64
CA GLU A 151 41.68 -8.20 3.98
C GLU A 151 40.42 -9.07 4.03
N VAL A 152 40.53 -10.23 4.70
CA VAL A 152 39.39 -11.12 4.93
C VAL A 152 38.73 -10.72 6.25
N VAL A 153 37.62 -9.99 6.17
CA VAL A 153 36.90 -9.46 7.34
C VAL A 153 36.06 -10.54 8.02
N HIS A 154 35.53 -11.49 7.23
CA HIS A 154 34.76 -12.60 7.76
C HIS A 154 34.93 -13.84 6.87
N LYS A 155 34.78 -15.03 7.46
CA LYS A 155 34.86 -16.30 6.74
C LYS A 155 33.82 -17.26 7.32
N ASP A 156 32.98 -17.79 6.45
CA ASP A 156 32.04 -18.88 6.74
C ASP A 156 32.60 -20.19 6.15
N ASN A 157 31.86 -21.30 6.24
CA ASN A 157 32.25 -22.60 5.66
C ASN A 157 32.19 -22.63 4.13
N ARG A 158 31.49 -21.69 3.49
CA ARG A 158 31.33 -21.65 2.03
C ARG A 158 31.94 -20.40 1.37
N PHE A 159 31.92 -19.27 2.07
CA PHE A 159 32.31 -17.97 1.52
C PHE A 159 33.28 -17.24 2.44
N ALA A 160 34.18 -16.45 1.84
CA ALA A 160 35.01 -15.47 2.49
C ALA A 160 34.60 -14.07 2.05
N PHE A 161 34.52 -13.16 3.02
CA PHE A 161 34.14 -11.77 2.85
C PHE A 161 35.41 -10.94 2.79
N VAL A 162 35.72 -10.46 1.60
CA VAL A 162 37.00 -9.82 1.28
C VAL A 162 36.76 -8.34 1.02
N VAL A 163 37.58 -7.50 1.63
CA VAL A 163 37.62 -6.06 1.38
C VAL A 163 38.92 -5.73 0.67
N VAL A 164 38.82 -5.18 -0.53
CA VAL A 164 39.96 -4.75 -1.35
C VAL A 164 40.13 -3.23 -1.20
N VAL A 165 41.37 -2.79 -0.97
CA VAL A 165 41.71 -1.37 -0.86
C VAL A 165 42.35 -0.92 -2.17
N ALA A 166 41.61 -0.16 -2.98
CA ALA A 166 42.09 0.30 -4.30
C ALA A 166 41.47 1.66 -4.67
N LYS A 167 42.20 2.48 -5.44
CA LYS A 167 41.71 3.78 -5.92
C LYS A 167 40.60 3.64 -6.96
N GLU A 168 40.72 2.64 -7.82
CA GLU A 168 39.76 2.29 -8.86
C GLU A 168 39.22 0.87 -8.63
N GLU A 169 38.07 0.55 -9.24
CA GLU A 169 37.49 -0.79 -9.12
C GLU A 169 38.43 -1.84 -9.72
N PRO A 170 38.80 -2.89 -8.97
CA PRO A 170 39.59 -3.99 -9.51
C PRO A 170 38.93 -4.56 -10.77
N VAL A 171 39.72 -4.72 -11.84
CA VAL A 171 39.23 -5.19 -13.15
C VAL A 171 38.55 -6.55 -13.00
N ALA A 172 37.47 -6.79 -13.74
CA ALA A 172 36.65 -8.01 -13.64
C ALA A 172 37.43 -9.33 -13.87
N ASN A 173 38.63 -9.27 -14.46
CA ASN A 173 39.50 -10.44 -14.66
C ASN A 173 40.32 -10.80 -13.40
N THR A 174 40.35 -9.90 -12.43
CA THR A 174 41.11 -10.03 -11.18
C THR A 174 40.24 -10.58 -10.06
N MET A 175 38.92 -10.33 -10.10
CA MET A 175 37.96 -10.77 -9.08
C MET A 175 36.98 -11.82 -9.65
N PRO A 176 36.87 -13.01 -9.02
CA PRO A 176 36.03 -14.10 -9.55
C PRO A 176 34.52 -13.85 -9.36
N VAL A 177 34.14 -12.80 -8.62
CA VAL A 177 32.75 -12.53 -8.23
C VAL A 177 32.41 -11.06 -8.43
N LYS A 178 31.13 -10.78 -8.73
CA LYS A 178 30.59 -9.42 -8.81
C LYS A 178 30.67 -8.70 -7.46
N ARG A 179 30.87 -7.38 -7.52
CA ARG A 179 30.91 -6.47 -6.36
C ARG A 179 29.64 -6.57 -5.53
N THR A 180 29.81 -6.58 -4.20
CA THR A 180 28.71 -6.38 -3.25
C THR A 180 28.60 -4.88 -2.93
N HIS A 181 27.47 -4.26 -3.25
CA HIS A 181 27.23 -2.87 -2.87
C HIS A 181 26.84 -2.79 -1.39
N THR A 182 27.82 -2.69 -0.49
CA THR A 182 27.62 -2.21 0.87
C THR A 182 27.35 -0.72 0.80
N GLY A 183 26.20 -0.27 1.29
CA GLY A 183 25.78 1.13 1.13
C GLY A 183 26.64 2.07 1.97
N THR A 184 26.26 3.35 1.97
CA THR A 184 26.91 4.36 2.80
C THR A 184 26.49 4.31 4.27
N LEU A 185 25.36 3.66 4.59
CA LEU A 185 24.80 3.61 5.95
C LEU A 185 25.35 2.43 6.75
N SER A 186 25.68 2.69 8.00
CA SER A 186 26.12 1.67 8.96
C SER A 186 24.97 0.74 9.38
N LEU A 187 25.32 -0.44 9.89
CA LEU A 187 24.34 -1.40 10.42
C LEU A 187 23.49 -0.78 11.56
N THR A 188 24.13 0.02 12.43
CA THR A 188 23.43 0.71 13.52
C THR A 188 22.40 1.70 13.01
N GLU A 189 22.74 2.53 12.03
CA GLU A 189 21.82 3.50 11.44
C GLU A 189 20.65 2.82 10.72
N LEU A 190 20.91 1.71 10.03
CA LEU A 190 19.87 0.90 9.40
C LEU A 190 18.91 0.31 10.44
N LYS A 191 19.42 -0.22 11.55
CA LYS A 191 18.59 -0.74 12.66
C LYS A 191 17.76 0.35 13.33
N ILE A 192 18.34 1.53 13.57
CA ILE A 192 17.61 2.69 14.10
C ILE A 192 16.49 3.10 13.14
N SER A 193 16.78 3.13 11.84
CA SER A 193 15.80 3.45 10.80
C SER A 193 14.68 2.41 10.73
N LEU A 194 15.01 1.12 10.89
CA LEU A 194 14.02 0.05 10.97
C LEU A 194 13.10 0.23 12.17
N ASN A 195 13.65 0.41 13.38
CA ASN A 195 12.86 0.65 14.59
C ASN A 195 11.92 1.86 14.44
N LYS A 196 12.42 2.96 13.87
CA LYS A 196 11.59 4.15 13.61
C LYS A 196 10.44 3.84 12.62
N THR A 197 10.74 3.09 11.57
CA THR A 197 9.75 2.68 10.56
C THR A 197 8.70 1.74 11.16
N GLU A 198 9.09 0.87 12.09
CA GLU A 198 8.17 0.00 12.83
C GLU A 198 7.25 0.78 13.76
N LEU A 199 7.77 1.76 14.50
CA LEU A 199 6.97 2.66 15.34
C LEU A 199 5.96 3.46 14.49
N GLU A 200 6.41 4.04 13.37
CA GLU A 200 5.51 4.75 12.43
C GLU A 200 4.39 3.82 11.93
N LEU A 201 4.69 2.55 11.66
CA LEU A 201 3.69 1.56 11.24
C LEU A 201 2.68 1.24 12.35
N GLU A 202 3.12 1.19 13.61
CA GLU A 202 2.25 1.02 14.77
C GLU A 202 1.29 2.21 14.94
N ASP A 203 1.79 3.43 14.80
CA ASP A 203 0.98 4.65 14.87
C ASP A 203 -0.12 4.65 13.80
N TYR A 204 0.23 4.38 12.54
CA TYR A 204 -0.77 4.31 11.46
C TYR A 204 -1.79 3.17 11.63
N ARG A 205 -1.40 2.07 12.27
CA ARG A 205 -2.34 1.00 12.63
C ARG A 205 -3.30 1.45 13.73
N ALA A 206 -2.80 2.15 14.75
CA ALA A 206 -3.63 2.73 15.80
C ALA A 206 -4.62 3.77 15.24
N ASP A 207 -4.19 4.60 14.30
CA ASP A 207 -5.05 5.56 13.59
C ASP A 207 -6.14 4.85 12.78
N ARG A 208 -5.78 3.79 12.05
CA ARG A 208 -6.76 2.95 11.35
C ARG A 208 -7.78 2.38 12.31
N GLU A 209 -7.35 1.83 13.45
CA GLU A 209 -8.24 1.32 14.50
C GLU A 209 -9.15 2.42 15.04
N ALA A 210 -8.64 3.63 15.26
CA ALA A 210 -9.43 4.77 15.71
C ALA A 210 -10.54 5.13 14.71
N LEU A 211 -10.24 5.13 13.40
CA LEU A 211 -11.21 5.41 12.34
C LEU A 211 -12.31 4.34 12.21
N THR A 212 -12.09 3.10 12.66
CA THR A 212 -13.12 2.05 12.60
C THR A 212 -14.40 2.41 13.37
N ARG A 213 -14.32 3.34 14.33
CA ARG A 213 -15.49 3.85 15.07
C ARG A 213 -16.54 4.49 14.16
N TRP A 214 -16.15 4.96 12.98
CA TRP A 214 -17.01 5.67 12.04
C TRP A 214 -17.63 4.79 10.96
N ILE A 215 -17.29 3.49 10.91
CA ILE A 215 -17.77 2.56 9.87
C ILE A 215 -19.28 2.60 9.69
N TYR A 216 -20.04 2.65 10.79
CA TYR A 216 -21.50 2.73 10.75
C TYR A 216 -22.00 3.96 9.99
N LEU A 217 -21.52 5.15 10.36
CA LEU A 217 -21.96 6.41 9.77
C LEU A 217 -21.51 6.55 8.31
N ILE A 218 -20.31 6.07 7.96
CA ILE A 218 -19.86 6.06 6.56
C ILE A 218 -20.77 5.14 5.73
N SER A 219 -21.06 3.94 6.24
CA SER A 219 -21.95 2.99 5.56
C SER A 219 -23.37 3.55 5.40
N GLN A 220 -23.89 4.21 6.43
CA GLN A 220 -25.21 4.85 6.36
C GLN A 220 -25.26 6.00 5.36
N ASN A 221 -24.21 6.83 5.29
CA ASN A 221 -24.15 7.91 4.32
C ASN A 221 -23.99 7.41 2.89
N LEU A 222 -23.21 6.33 2.68
CA LEU A 222 -23.11 5.68 1.39
C LEU A 222 -24.47 5.15 0.94
N ALA A 223 -25.19 4.40 1.79
CA ALA A 223 -26.53 3.91 1.48
C ALA A 223 -27.50 5.05 1.15
N ARG A 224 -27.52 6.12 1.95
CA ARG A 224 -28.35 7.32 1.66
C ARG A 224 -27.99 7.97 0.32
N ALA A 225 -26.71 8.00 -0.05
CA ALA A 225 -26.26 8.56 -1.32
C ALA A 225 -26.66 7.67 -2.50
N GLU A 226 -26.57 6.35 -2.36
CA GLU A 226 -27.01 5.38 -3.35
C GLU A 226 -28.52 5.39 -3.55
N ASP A 227 -29.28 5.50 -2.47
CA ASP A 227 -30.74 5.62 -2.54
C ASP A 227 -31.15 6.86 -3.35
N LYS A 228 -30.53 8.01 -3.08
CA LYS A 228 -30.76 9.26 -3.82
C LYS A 228 -30.32 9.16 -5.29
N ALA A 229 -29.19 8.51 -5.57
CA ALA A 229 -28.73 8.29 -6.93
C ALA A 229 -29.70 7.36 -7.71
N GLY A 230 -30.20 6.32 -7.06
CA GLY A 230 -31.23 5.43 -7.61
C GLY A 230 -32.53 6.16 -7.94
N GLN A 231 -32.98 7.07 -7.07
CA GLN A 231 -34.13 7.93 -7.34
C GLN A 231 -33.92 8.84 -8.54
N ALA A 232 -32.79 9.54 -8.60
CA ALA A 232 -32.46 10.43 -9.71
C ALA A 232 -32.40 9.65 -11.04
N HIS A 233 -31.83 8.44 -11.03
CA HIS A 233 -31.80 7.57 -12.20
C HIS A 233 -33.21 7.12 -12.60
N ALA A 234 -34.05 6.72 -11.65
CA ALA A 234 -35.44 6.34 -11.91
C ALA A 234 -36.27 7.49 -12.49
N GLN A 235 -36.05 8.73 -12.01
CA GLN A 235 -36.68 9.92 -12.57
C GLN A 235 -36.28 10.16 -14.03
N GLN A 236 -35.04 9.86 -14.41
CA GLN A 236 -34.56 9.97 -15.79
C GLN A 236 -35.08 8.87 -16.72
N GLN A 237 -35.45 7.70 -16.19
CA GLN A 237 -35.97 6.57 -16.98
C GLN A 237 -37.50 6.62 -17.20
N THR A 238 -38.19 7.49 -16.47
CA THR A 238 -39.65 7.65 -16.52
C THR A 238 -40.04 8.86 -17.38
N LEU A 239 -41.15 8.76 -18.12
CA LEU A 239 -41.69 9.84 -18.95
C LEU A 239 -42.17 11.03 -18.11
#